data_AF-A0A8X7RBF7-F1
#
_entry.id   AF-A0A8X7RBF7-F1
#
_cell.length_a   1.000
_cell.length_b   1.000
_cell.length_c   1.000
_cell.angle_alpha   90.00
_cell.angle_beta   90.00
_cell.angle_gamma   90.00
#
_symmetry.space_group_name_H-M   'P 1'
#
loop_
_entity.id
_entity.type
_entity.pdbx_description
1 polymer ?
#
loop_
_entity_poly.entity_id
_entity_poly.type
_entity_poly.pdbx_seq_one_letter_code
_entity_poly.pdbx_strand_id
1 'polypeptide(L)'
;MRSAGCRLPSLASSVEKEAYAKVAVASSRVMEAFIEYVVVMDGHVMASRNDKEIESIGSEIKRLSKELEATKREGKKDSEKIEALTEDWRRIHLENKALMTQMVAQKARIAVLEVERDWDIRRASRIARRAIATRYREILESLKDKWRSKKKEVSAEIQLQEVIANIDLLNELKDGGLTVDAELTRLKEMEGDCEDLIASAVMSDWSISELDLP
;
A
#
# COMPACT_ATOMS: atom_id res chain seq x y z
N MET A 1 -54.91 -66.77 56.05
CA MET A 1 -55.06 -66.00 57.31
C MET A 1 -56.55 -65.89 57.63
N ARG A 2 -57.03 -66.42 58.75
CA ARG A 2 -58.39 -66.13 59.27
C ARG A 2 -58.26 -64.96 60.24
N SER A 3 -58.97 -63.86 60.04
CA SER A 3 -59.00 -62.79 61.03
C SER A 3 -59.75 -63.27 62.27
N ALA A 4 -59.09 -63.20 63.43
CA ALA A 4 -59.68 -63.46 64.73
C ALA A 4 -60.56 -62.26 65.10
N GLY A 5 -61.82 -62.27 64.68
CA GLY A 5 -62.76 -61.17 64.95
C GLY A 5 -64.13 -61.30 64.29
N CYS A 6 -64.30 -62.19 63.31
CA CYS A 6 -65.59 -62.43 62.68
C CYS A 6 -66.47 -63.33 63.57
N ARG A 7 -67.26 -62.77 64.49
CA ARG A 7 -68.41 -63.49 65.08
C ARG A 7 -69.44 -63.71 63.98
N LEU A 8 -69.80 -64.97 63.75
CA LEU A 8 -70.94 -65.31 62.91
C LEU A 8 -72.22 -64.70 63.52
N PRO A 9 -73.11 -64.09 62.72
CA PRO A 9 -74.39 -63.60 63.22
C PRO A 9 -75.16 -64.72 63.94
N SER A 10 -75.73 -64.43 65.12
CA SER A 10 -76.58 -65.38 65.85
C SER A 10 -77.94 -65.43 65.16
N LEU A 11 -78.22 -66.52 64.45
CA LEU A 11 -79.44 -66.73 63.67
C LEU A 11 -80.44 -67.53 64.53
N ALA A 12 -81.36 -66.83 65.19
CA ALA A 12 -82.25 -67.39 66.20
C ALA A 12 -83.52 -68.02 65.61
N SER A 13 -83.90 -67.67 64.38
CA SER A 13 -85.07 -68.24 63.68
C SER A 13 -84.72 -68.96 62.37
N SER A 14 -85.58 -69.90 61.96
CA SER A 14 -85.47 -70.59 60.66
C SER A 14 -85.47 -69.61 59.48
N VAL A 15 -86.20 -68.50 59.59
CA VAL A 15 -86.33 -67.48 58.55
C VAL A 15 -85.03 -66.67 58.39
N GLU A 16 -84.35 -66.35 59.49
CA GLU A 16 -83.05 -65.65 59.45
C GLU A 16 -81.94 -66.52 58.85
N LYS A 17 -81.94 -67.83 59.14
CA LYS A 17 -81.01 -68.79 58.53
C LYS A 17 -81.19 -68.87 57.02
N GLU A 18 -82.43 -68.86 56.55
CA GLU A 18 -82.74 -68.87 55.12
C GLU A 18 -82.35 -67.54 54.44
N ALA A 19 -82.60 -66.39 55.08
CA ALA A 19 -82.19 -65.09 54.56
C ALA A 19 -80.65 -64.96 54.48
N TYR A 20 -79.93 -65.43 55.50
CA TYR A 20 -78.46 -65.44 55.49
C TYR A 20 -77.90 -66.36 54.41
N ALA A 21 -78.49 -67.54 54.19
CA ALA A 21 -78.09 -68.43 53.10
C ALA A 21 -78.29 -67.77 51.72
N LYS A 22 -79.41 -67.05 51.52
CA LYS A 22 -79.66 -66.27 50.28
C LYS A 22 -78.61 -65.18 50.07
N VAL A 23 -78.23 -64.45 51.13
CA VAL A 23 -77.17 -63.43 51.06
C VAL A 23 -75.81 -64.07 50.77
N ALA A 24 -75.46 -65.17 51.45
CA ALA A 24 -74.18 -65.85 51.24
C ALA A 24 -74.05 -66.39 49.80
N VAL A 25 -75.12 -66.96 49.23
CA VAL A 25 -75.17 -67.41 47.82
C VAL A 25 -75.10 -66.22 46.85
N ALA A 26 -75.76 -65.11 47.16
CA ALA A 26 -75.65 -63.90 46.33
C ALA A 26 -74.22 -63.33 46.38
N SER A 27 -73.62 -63.25 47.57
CA SER A 27 -72.23 -62.80 47.73
C SER A 27 -71.22 -63.73 47.05
N SER A 28 -71.43 -65.06 47.08
CA SER A 28 -70.55 -65.98 46.36
C SER A 28 -70.63 -65.79 44.85
N ARG A 29 -71.83 -65.56 44.30
CA ARG A 29 -72.02 -65.24 42.88
C ARG A 29 -71.41 -63.90 42.47
N VAL A 30 -71.49 -62.90 43.34
CA VAL A 30 -70.80 -61.61 43.13
C VAL A 30 -69.28 -61.81 43.12
N MET A 31 -68.76 -62.60 44.07
CA MET A 31 -67.34 -62.92 44.11
C MET A 31 -66.87 -63.66 42.87
N GLU A 32 -67.66 -64.64 42.40
CA GLU A 32 -67.42 -65.41 41.18
C GLU A 32 -67.38 -64.49 39.94
N ALA A 33 -68.36 -63.59 39.79
CA ALA A 33 -68.37 -62.60 38.71
C ALA A 33 -67.17 -61.64 38.75
N PHE A 34 -66.72 -61.22 39.95
CA PHE A 34 -65.50 -60.42 40.09
C PHE A 34 -64.25 -61.21 39.72
N ILE A 35 -64.16 -62.49 40.09
CA ILE A 35 -63.05 -63.37 39.71
C ILE A 35 -63.03 -63.56 38.19
N GLU A 36 -64.17 -63.84 37.56
CA GLU A 36 -64.29 -63.95 36.11
C GLU A 36 -63.90 -62.64 35.41
N TYR A 37 -64.36 -61.48 35.92
CA TYR A 37 -63.96 -60.18 35.40
C TYR A 37 -62.45 -59.97 35.50
N VAL A 38 -61.85 -60.27 36.65
CA VAL A 38 -60.39 -60.14 36.85
C VAL A 38 -59.63 -61.08 35.90
N VAL A 39 -60.08 -62.32 35.72
CA VAL A 39 -59.45 -63.29 34.81
C VAL A 39 -59.57 -62.85 33.35
N VAL A 40 -60.72 -62.33 32.92
CA VAL A 40 -60.90 -61.79 31.56
C VAL A 40 -60.02 -60.56 31.33
N MET A 41 -59.97 -59.65 32.30
CA MET A 41 -59.11 -58.46 32.21
C MET A 41 -57.63 -58.81 32.23
N ASP A 42 -57.20 -59.78 33.05
CA ASP A 42 -55.82 -60.27 33.07
C ASP A 42 -55.47 -60.99 31.75
N GLY A 43 -56.39 -61.76 31.19
CA GLY A 43 -56.25 -62.36 29.86
C GLY A 43 -56.13 -61.30 28.75
N HIS A 44 -56.92 -60.22 28.81
CA HIS A 44 -56.79 -59.10 27.88
C HIS A 44 -55.44 -58.38 28.03
N VAL A 45 -54.98 -58.14 29.26
CA VAL A 45 -53.67 -57.52 29.54
C VAL A 45 -52.51 -58.40 29.05
N MET A 46 -52.62 -59.71 29.25
CA MET A 46 -51.63 -60.68 28.79
C MET A 46 -51.65 -60.88 27.27
N ALA A 47 -52.80 -60.76 26.61
CA ALA A 47 -52.92 -60.78 25.16
C ALA A 47 -52.46 -59.46 24.50
N SER A 48 -52.64 -58.32 25.18
CA SER A 48 -52.16 -57.01 24.75
C SER A 48 -50.70 -56.73 25.15
N ARG A 49 -49.93 -57.77 25.51
CA ARG A 49 -48.50 -57.62 25.80
C ARG A 49 -47.77 -57.24 24.52
N ASN A 50 -47.71 -55.95 24.27
CA ASN A 50 -46.95 -55.33 23.19
C ASN A 50 -45.44 -55.29 23.53
N ASP A 51 -44.93 -56.29 24.27
CA ASP A 51 -43.55 -56.32 24.78
C ASP A 51 -42.52 -56.14 23.65
N LYS A 52 -42.81 -56.70 22.46
CA LYS A 52 -41.98 -56.53 21.26
C LYS A 52 -41.98 -55.09 20.73
N GLU A 53 -43.12 -54.40 20.77
CA GLU A 53 -43.21 -52.99 20.36
C GLU A 53 -42.51 -52.10 21.39
N ILE A 54 -42.68 -52.38 22.68
CA ILE A 54 -42.01 -51.67 23.77
C ILE A 54 -40.48 -51.84 23.68
N GLU A 55 -40.00 -53.05 23.41
CA GLU A 55 -38.57 -53.33 23.21
C GLU A 55 -38.02 -52.64 21.96
N SER A 56 -38.78 -52.63 20.86
CA SER A 56 -38.43 -51.92 19.63
C SER A 56 -38.34 -50.40 19.86
N ILE A 57 -39.35 -49.81 20.49
CA ILE A 57 -39.37 -48.39 20.87
C ILE A 57 -38.20 -48.07 21.80
N GLY A 58 -37.91 -48.91 22.80
CA GLY A 58 -36.77 -48.72 23.70
C GLY A 58 -35.42 -48.74 22.97
N SER A 59 -35.26 -49.65 22.00
CA SER A 59 -34.06 -49.74 21.17
C SER A 59 -33.89 -48.49 20.29
N GLU A 60 -34.98 -47.99 19.73
CA GLU A 60 -34.99 -46.78 18.91
C GLU A 60 -34.69 -45.52 19.74
N ILE A 61 -35.28 -45.39 20.94
CA ILE A 61 -34.95 -44.32 21.88
C ILE A 61 -33.46 -44.33 22.21
N LYS A 62 -32.87 -45.51 22.42
CA LYS A 62 -31.44 -45.65 22.70
C LYS A 62 -30.56 -45.25 21.50
N ARG A 63 -30.98 -45.59 20.28
CA ARG A 63 -30.31 -45.17 19.04
C ARG A 63 -30.37 -43.66 18.88
N LEU A 64 -31.56 -43.07 18.95
CA LEU A 64 -31.79 -41.63 18.84
C LEU A 64 -31.05 -40.85 19.92
N SER A 65 -30.97 -41.37 21.14
CA SER A 65 -30.21 -40.74 22.23
C SER A 65 -28.72 -40.66 21.92
N LYS A 66 -28.14 -41.70 21.30
CA LYS A 66 -26.73 -41.68 20.87
C LYS A 66 -26.50 -40.69 19.74
N GLU A 67 -27.41 -40.64 18.76
CA GLU A 67 -27.34 -39.69 17.63
C GLU A 67 -27.47 -38.24 18.11
N LEU A 68 -28.36 -37.96 19.06
CA LEU A 68 -28.49 -36.65 19.69
C LEU A 68 -27.21 -36.22 20.41
N GLU A 69 -26.56 -37.14 21.13
CA GLU A 69 -25.29 -36.83 21.80
C GLU A 69 -24.12 -36.66 20.80
N ALA A 70 -24.16 -37.32 19.63
CA ALA A 70 -23.18 -37.10 18.58
C ALA A 70 -23.36 -35.72 17.93
N THR A 71 -24.59 -35.38 17.52
CA THR A 71 -24.91 -34.08 16.91
C THR A 71 -24.66 -32.91 17.87
N LYS A 72 -24.91 -33.08 19.16
CA LYS A 72 -24.57 -32.09 20.20
C LYS A 72 -23.06 -31.83 20.29
N ARG A 73 -22.23 -32.88 20.22
CA ARG A 73 -20.77 -32.73 20.21
C ARG A 73 -20.26 -32.05 18.95
N GLU A 74 -20.83 -32.40 17.80
CA GLU A 74 -20.50 -31.77 16.51
C GLU A 74 -20.88 -30.29 16.51
N GLY A 75 -22.11 -29.96 16.93
CA GLY A 75 -22.57 -28.58 17.06
C GLY A 75 -21.69 -27.75 18.00
N LYS A 76 -21.19 -28.33 19.09
CA LYS A 76 -20.20 -27.67 19.96
C LYS A 76 -18.90 -27.38 19.22
N LYS A 77 -18.36 -28.36 18.50
CA LYS A 77 -17.11 -28.21 17.73
C LYS A 77 -17.26 -27.15 16.63
N ASP A 78 -18.40 -27.10 15.96
CA ASP A 78 -18.64 -26.12 14.91
C ASP A 78 -18.84 -24.71 15.48
N SER A 79 -19.50 -24.58 16.65
CA SER A 79 -19.56 -23.32 17.38
C SER A 79 -18.17 -22.78 17.72
N GLU A 80 -17.27 -23.64 18.22
CA GLU A 80 -15.88 -23.27 18.54
C GLU A 80 -15.11 -22.82 17.29
N LYS A 81 -15.28 -23.51 16.15
CA LYS A 81 -14.67 -23.09 14.87
C LYS A 81 -15.20 -21.74 14.39
N ILE A 82 -16.51 -21.50 14.49
CA ILE A 82 -17.12 -20.23 14.08
C ILE A 82 -16.58 -19.08 14.92
N GLU A 83 -16.45 -19.29 16.24
CA GLU A 83 -15.88 -18.29 17.15
C GLU A 83 -14.44 -17.95 16.76
N ALA A 84 -13.59 -18.96 16.55
CA ALA A 84 -12.20 -18.76 16.12
C ALA A 84 -12.08 -17.99 14.79
N LEU A 85 -12.88 -18.37 13.78
CA LEU A 85 -12.90 -17.65 12.49
C LEU A 85 -13.38 -16.21 12.64
N THR A 86 -14.31 -15.95 13.55
CA THR A 86 -14.83 -14.61 13.81
C THR A 86 -13.76 -13.73 14.46
N GLU A 87 -12.95 -14.29 15.36
CA GLU A 87 -11.81 -13.59 15.96
C GLU A 87 -10.70 -13.27 14.95
N ASP A 88 -10.35 -14.24 14.11
CA ASP A 88 -9.36 -14.03 13.05
C ASP A 88 -9.82 -12.99 12.04
N TRP A 89 -11.10 -13.02 11.65
CA TRP A 89 -11.68 -11.98 10.79
C TRP A 89 -11.59 -10.58 11.43
N ARG A 90 -11.90 -10.47 12.74
CA ARG A 90 -11.76 -9.19 13.47
C ARG A 90 -10.31 -8.69 13.47
N ARG A 91 -9.34 -9.59 13.67
CA ARG A 91 -7.91 -9.25 13.64
C ARG A 91 -7.48 -8.73 12.27
N ILE A 92 -7.77 -9.50 11.22
CA ILE A 92 -7.44 -9.13 9.82
C ILE A 92 -8.09 -7.81 9.44
N HIS A 93 -9.34 -7.56 9.87
CA HIS A 93 -10.02 -6.30 9.62
C HIS A 93 -9.30 -5.09 10.24
N LEU A 94 -8.84 -5.23 11.50
CA LEU A 94 -8.07 -4.18 12.18
C LEU A 94 -6.71 -3.95 11.52
N GLU A 95 -6.00 -5.01 11.14
CA GLU A 95 -4.72 -4.92 10.43
C GLU A 95 -4.89 -4.22 9.07
N ASN A 96 -5.92 -4.58 8.31
CA ASN A 96 -6.23 -3.92 7.04
C ASN A 96 -6.52 -2.43 7.22
N LYS A 97 -7.25 -2.06 8.28
CA LYS A 97 -7.51 -0.65 8.61
C LYS A 97 -6.23 0.10 8.96
N ALA A 98 -5.31 -0.52 9.70
CA ALA A 98 -4.02 0.05 10.03
C ALA A 98 -3.14 0.23 8.77
N LEU A 99 -3.07 -0.79 7.91
CA LEU A 99 -2.33 -0.75 6.65
C LEU A 99 -2.86 0.34 5.71
N MET A 100 -4.18 0.50 5.62
CA MET A 100 -4.79 1.58 4.83
C MET A 100 -4.34 2.96 5.33
N THR A 101 -4.29 3.15 6.65
CA THR A 101 -3.82 4.40 7.25
C THR A 101 -2.34 4.64 6.94
N GLN A 102 -1.51 3.60 7.06
CA GLN A 102 -0.09 3.66 6.73
C GLN A 102 0.14 3.97 5.25
N MET A 103 -0.62 3.34 4.34
CA MET A 103 -0.55 3.59 2.90
C MET A 103 -0.87 5.05 2.58
N VAL A 104 -1.92 5.64 3.19
CA VAL A 104 -2.27 7.05 2.99
C VAL A 104 -1.14 7.96 3.50
N ALA A 105 -0.57 7.68 4.67
CA ALA A 105 0.57 8.42 5.19
C ALA A 105 1.81 8.32 4.28
N GLN A 106 2.11 7.13 3.76
CA GLN A 106 3.22 6.93 2.82
C GLN A 106 2.99 7.68 1.50
N LYS A 107 1.77 7.64 0.94
CA LYS A 107 1.42 8.41 -0.26
C LYS A 107 1.62 9.91 -0.04
N ALA A 108 1.24 10.44 1.12
CA ALA A 108 1.49 11.84 1.47
C ALA A 108 3.00 12.16 1.54
N ARG A 109 3.82 11.27 2.13
CA ARG A 109 5.28 11.43 2.16
C ARG A 109 5.91 11.42 0.77
N ILE A 110 5.45 10.54 -0.12
CA ILE A 110 5.92 10.49 -1.51
C ILE A 110 5.60 11.81 -2.22
N ALA A 111 4.37 12.31 -2.11
CA ALA A 111 3.98 13.57 -2.74
C ALA A 111 4.83 14.77 -2.29
N VAL A 112 5.20 14.83 -0.99
CA VAL A 112 6.11 15.88 -0.48
C VAL A 112 7.50 15.76 -1.10
N LEU A 113 8.06 14.55 -1.16
CA LEU A 113 9.39 14.31 -1.74
C LEU A 113 9.44 14.62 -3.24
N GLU A 114 8.36 14.36 -3.98
CA GLU A 114 8.27 14.71 -5.40
C GLU A 114 8.34 16.23 -5.62
N VAL A 115 7.64 17.01 -4.79
CA VAL A 115 7.66 18.47 -4.86
C VAL A 115 9.05 19.03 -4.53
N GLU A 116 9.71 18.49 -3.50
CA GLU A 116 11.06 18.88 -3.10
C GLU A 116 12.08 18.59 -4.21
N ARG A 117 12.07 17.37 -4.76
CA ARG A 117 12.92 16.98 -5.89
C ARG A 117 12.72 17.90 -7.10
N ASP A 118 11.48 18.21 -7.46
CA ASP A 118 11.17 19.08 -8.59
C ASP A 118 11.65 20.52 -8.34
N TRP A 119 11.60 20.98 -7.08
CA TRP A 119 12.18 22.27 -6.69
C TRP A 119 13.70 22.28 -6.82
N ASP A 120 14.38 21.23 -6.35
CA ASP A 120 15.84 21.09 -6.46
C ASP A 120 16.30 21.05 -7.92
N ILE A 121 15.61 20.30 -8.78
CA ILE A 121 15.92 20.24 -10.22
C ILE A 121 15.79 21.64 -10.85
N ARG A 122 14.71 22.37 -10.55
CA ARG A 122 14.52 23.73 -11.06
C ARG A 122 15.59 24.69 -10.56
N ARG A 123 15.97 24.58 -9.29
CA ARG A 123 17.03 25.40 -8.68
C ARG A 123 18.39 25.12 -9.32
N ALA A 124 18.77 23.85 -9.42
CA ALA A 124 20.02 23.42 -10.05
C ALA A 124 20.09 23.85 -11.52
N SER A 125 19.01 23.66 -12.28
CA SER A 125 18.93 24.10 -13.69
C SER A 125 19.14 25.61 -13.83
N ARG A 126 18.54 26.42 -12.95
CA ARG A 126 18.71 27.88 -12.97
C ARG A 126 20.15 28.29 -12.65
N ILE A 127 20.81 27.60 -11.71
CA ILE A 127 22.22 27.85 -11.38
C ILE A 127 23.11 27.51 -12.56
N ALA A 128 22.95 26.33 -13.17
CA ALA A 128 23.74 25.89 -14.32
C ALA A 128 23.61 26.87 -15.51
N ARG A 129 22.37 27.30 -15.84
CA ARG A 129 22.14 28.29 -16.90
C ARG A 129 22.84 29.62 -16.62
N ARG A 130 22.82 30.10 -15.37
CA ARG A 130 23.52 31.33 -14.98
C ARG A 130 25.04 31.18 -15.09
N ALA A 131 25.58 30.03 -14.70
CA ALA A 131 27.02 29.76 -14.82
C ALA A 131 27.47 29.80 -16.29
N ILE A 132 26.74 29.13 -17.17
CA ILE A 132 27.01 29.13 -18.62
C ILE A 132 26.90 30.56 -19.19
N ALA A 133 25.84 31.30 -18.85
CA ALA A 133 25.66 32.67 -19.31
C ALA A 133 26.77 33.62 -18.81
N THR A 134 27.32 33.36 -17.62
CA THR A 134 28.44 34.13 -17.07
C THR A 134 29.71 33.85 -17.86
N ARG A 135 30.04 32.58 -18.13
CA ARG A 135 31.20 32.20 -18.95
C ARG A 135 31.14 32.81 -20.36
N TYR A 136 29.99 32.72 -21.04
CA TYR A 136 29.85 33.36 -22.35
C TYR A 136 30.01 34.88 -22.29
N ARG A 137 29.57 35.53 -21.21
CA ARG A 137 29.76 36.97 -21.03
C ARG A 137 31.24 37.33 -20.90
N GLU A 138 32.00 36.56 -20.13
CA GLU A 138 33.44 36.75 -19.95
C GLU A 138 34.18 36.59 -21.29
N ILE A 139 33.83 35.58 -22.08
CA ILE A 139 34.38 35.35 -23.43
C ILE A 139 34.08 36.53 -24.35
N LEU A 140 32.83 37.03 -24.35
CA LEU A 140 32.44 38.16 -25.18
C LEU A 140 33.16 39.45 -24.78
N GLU A 141 33.37 39.69 -23.49
CA GLU A 141 34.11 40.88 -23.04
C GLU A 141 35.60 40.77 -23.42
N SER A 142 36.21 39.59 -23.25
CA SER A 142 37.58 39.34 -23.73
C SER A 142 37.72 39.56 -25.24
N LEU A 143 36.77 39.04 -26.04
CA LEU A 143 36.78 39.23 -27.49
C LEU A 143 36.64 40.71 -27.88
N LYS A 144 35.81 41.46 -27.15
CA LYS A 144 35.64 42.90 -27.35
C LYS A 144 36.92 43.68 -27.05
N ASP A 145 37.66 43.30 -26.00
CA ASP A 145 38.95 43.90 -25.69
C ASP A 145 40.00 43.56 -26.76
N LYS A 146 40.08 42.30 -27.19
CA LYS A 146 40.91 41.87 -28.33
C LYS A 146 40.60 42.71 -29.59
N TRP A 147 39.32 42.89 -29.92
CA TRP A 147 38.91 43.72 -31.06
C TRP A 147 39.33 45.18 -30.95
N ARG A 148 39.24 45.77 -29.76
CA ARG A 148 39.74 47.14 -29.52
C ARG A 148 41.24 47.25 -29.75
N SER A 149 42.02 46.26 -29.32
CA SER A 149 43.47 46.24 -29.52
C SER A 149 43.82 46.08 -31.00
N LYS A 150 43.21 45.14 -31.73
CA LYS A 150 43.47 45.00 -33.18
C LYS A 150 43.08 46.22 -33.99
N LYS A 151 42.03 46.94 -33.60
CA LYS A 151 41.71 48.21 -34.24
C LYS A 151 42.85 49.23 -34.11
N LYS A 152 43.57 49.25 -32.98
CA LYS A 152 44.74 50.12 -32.79
C LYS A 152 45.93 49.62 -33.61
N GLU A 153 46.20 48.32 -33.59
CA GLU A 153 47.26 47.68 -34.38
C GLU A 153 47.09 47.99 -35.87
N VAL A 154 45.91 47.76 -36.44
CA VAL A 154 45.61 48.07 -37.85
C VAL A 154 45.74 49.56 -38.14
N SER A 155 45.35 50.43 -37.20
CA SER A 155 45.53 51.87 -37.37
C SER A 155 47.01 52.28 -37.41
N ALA A 156 47.87 51.65 -36.58
CA ALA A 156 49.30 51.89 -36.58
C ALA A 156 49.97 51.31 -37.84
N GLU A 157 49.51 50.15 -38.31
CA GLU A 157 49.98 49.51 -39.54
C GLU A 157 49.67 50.37 -40.78
N ILE A 158 48.47 50.95 -40.87
CA ILE A 158 48.12 51.90 -41.93
C ILE A 158 49.05 53.12 -41.89
N GLN A 159 49.29 53.69 -40.70
CA GLN A 159 50.19 54.83 -40.56
C GLN A 159 51.62 54.49 -41.00
N LEU A 160 52.16 53.33 -40.61
CA LEU A 160 53.48 52.89 -41.06
C LEU A 160 53.54 52.76 -42.58
N GLN A 161 52.54 52.11 -43.20
CA GLN A 161 52.49 51.95 -44.65
C GLN A 161 52.44 53.30 -45.38
N GLU A 162 51.72 54.30 -44.84
CA GLU A 162 51.71 55.66 -45.39
C GLU A 162 53.10 56.32 -45.29
N VAL A 163 53.80 56.17 -44.16
CA VAL A 163 55.15 56.73 -43.98
C VAL A 163 56.16 56.07 -44.92
N ILE A 164 56.14 54.75 -45.04
CA ILE A 164 57.00 54.00 -45.97
C ILE A 164 56.75 54.44 -47.41
N ALA A 165 55.49 54.51 -47.85
CA ALA A 165 55.16 54.96 -49.20
C ALA A 165 55.63 56.41 -49.47
N ASN A 166 55.53 57.30 -48.48
CA ASN A 166 56.04 58.67 -48.59
C ASN A 166 57.57 58.71 -48.68
N ILE A 167 58.27 57.87 -47.91
CA ILE A 167 59.74 57.72 -47.98
C ILE A 167 60.15 57.25 -49.38
N ASP A 168 59.48 56.23 -49.92
CA ASP A 168 59.74 55.70 -51.26
C ASP A 168 59.56 56.77 -52.34
N LEU A 169 58.46 57.53 -52.30
CA LEU A 169 58.21 58.65 -53.22
C LEU A 169 59.28 59.74 -53.09
N LEU A 170 59.72 60.07 -51.87
CA LEU A 170 60.79 61.06 -51.69
C LEU A 170 62.13 60.54 -52.19
N ASN A 171 62.43 59.25 -52.06
CA ASN A 171 63.62 58.65 -52.64
C ASN A 171 63.61 58.77 -54.16
N GLU A 172 62.48 58.49 -54.83
CA GLU A 172 62.32 58.68 -56.28
C GLU A 172 62.53 60.16 -56.70
N LEU A 173 61.98 61.11 -55.94
CA LEU A 173 62.15 62.54 -56.21
C LEU A 173 63.60 63.02 -55.99
N LYS A 174 64.27 62.46 -54.97
CA LYS A 174 65.69 62.73 -54.70
C LYS A 174 66.58 62.29 -55.86
N ASP A 175 66.31 61.12 -56.43
CA ASP A 175 67.01 60.62 -57.62
C ASP A 175 66.79 61.52 -58.84
N GLY A 176 65.66 62.23 -58.90
CA GLY A 176 65.37 63.29 -59.87
C GLY A 176 66.09 64.62 -59.65
N GLY A 177 66.93 64.75 -58.62
CA GLY A 177 67.75 65.93 -58.34
C GLY A 177 67.12 66.97 -57.40
N LEU A 178 66.01 66.63 -56.73
CA LEU A 178 65.40 67.48 -55.70
C LEU A 178 66.07 67.30 -54.32
N THR A 179 66.25 68.39 -53.59
CA THR A 179 66.80 68.37 -52.22
C THR A 179 65.71 68.03 -51.19
N VAL A 180 65.65 66.79 -50.73
CA VAL A 180 64.61 66.28 -49.80
C VAL A 180 65.17 65.61 -48.52
N ASP A 181 66.47 65.73 -48.26
CA ASP A 181 67.18 64.99 -47.20
C ASP A 181 66.68 65.27 -45.76
N ALA A 182 66.29 66.52 -45.47
CA ALA A 182 65.78 66.87 -44.14
C ALA A 182 64.43 66.20 -43.86
N GLU A 183 63.55 66.16 -44.86
CA GLU A 183 62.24 65.50 -44.74
C GLU A 183 62.38 63.98 -44.66
N LEU A 184 63.28 63.39 -45.44
CA LEU A 184 63.63 61.97 -45.34
C LEU A 184 64.12 61.59 -43.93
N THR A 185 64.94 62.43 -43.30
CA THR A 185 65.43 62.18 -41.94
C THR A 185 64.26 62.16 -40.95
N ARG A 186 63.36 63.15 -41.05
CA ARG A 186 62.17 63.23 -40.19
C ARG A 186 61.21 62.05 -40.40
N LEU A 187 60.98 61.63 -41.65
CA LEU A 187 60.10 60.49 -41.94
C LEU A 187 60.70 59.17 -41.45
N LYS A 188 62.03 58.99 -41.50
CA LYS A 188 62.70 57.80 -40.95
C LYS A 188 62.61 57.71 -39.42
N GLU A 189 62.65 58.84 -38.71
CA GLU A 189 62.38 58.84 -37.28
C GLU A 189 60.92 58.44 -36.99
N MET A 190 59.97 58.99 -37.75
CA MET A 190 58.55 58.64 -37.61
C MET A 190 58.24 57.20 -38.02
N GLU A 191 58.96 56.64 -39.00
CA GLU A 191 58.89 55.22 -39.37
C GLU A 191 59.22 54.34 -38.15
N GLY A 192 60.33 54.64 -37.45
CA GLY A 192 60.69 53.95 -36.20
C GLY A 192 59.64 54.10 -35.10
N ASP A 193 59.08 55.30 -34.91
CA ASP A 193 57.99 55.51 -33.94
C ASP A 193 56.74 54.67 -34.28
N CYS A 194 56.41 54.54 -35.58
CA CYS A 194 55.30 53.71 -36.05
C CYS A 194 55.58 52.21 -35.86
N GLU A 195 56.81 51.75 -36.10
CA GLU A 195 57.23 50.37 -35.84
C GLU A 195 57.09 50.00 -34.36
N ASP A 196 57.51 50.90 -33.45
CA ASP A 196 57.36 50.72 -32.01
C ASP A 196 55.89 50.66 -31.58
N LEU A 197 55.04 51.51 -32.18
CA LEU A 197 53.59 51.48 -31.93
C LEU A 197 52.97 50.15 -32.38
N ILE A 198 53.37 49.62 -33.54
CA ILE A 198 52.92 48.31 -34.00
C ILE A 198 53.41 47.22 -33.05
N ALA A 199 54.69 47.19 -32.70
CA ALA A 199 55.25 46.20 -31.77
C ALA A 199 54.52 46.19 -30.42
N SER A 200 54.09 47.36 -29.93
CA SER A 200 53.30 47.48 -28.69
C SER A 200 51.84 47.02 -28.82
N ALA A 201 51.28 47.07 -30.04
CA ALA A 201 49.88 46.73 -30.33
C ALA A 201 49.70 45.30 -30.85
N VAL A 202 50.78 44.65 -31.30
CA VAL A 202 50.77 43.26 -31.78
C VAL A 202 50.26 42.33 -30.68
N MET A 203 49.16 41.66 -30.97
CA MET A 203 48.62 40.61 -30.10
C MET A 203 49.12 39.23 -30.49
N SER A 204 49.46 38.41 -29.50
CA SER A 204 50.16 37.13 -29.70
C SER A 204 49.35 35.96 -30.26
N ASP A 205 48.01 36.00 -30.32
CA ASP A 205 47.25 35.08 -31.17
C ASP A 205 45.77 35.46 -31.28
N TRP A 206 45.25 35.44 -32.51
CA TRP A 206 43.83 35.67 -32.85
C TRP A 206 43.02 34.37 -32.90
N SER A 207 43.64 33.25 -32.55
CA SER A 207 43.01 31.97 -32.73
C SER A 207 41.80 31.81 -31.81
N ILE A 208 40.66 31.49 -32.43
CA ILE A 208 39.41 31.17 -31.74
C ILE A 208 39.57 29.91 -30.88
N SER A 209 40.56 29.05 -31.19
CA SER A 209 40.87 27.82 -30.47
C SER A 209 41.39 28.03 -29.04
N GLU A 210 41.83 29.24 -28.67
CA GLU A 210 42.22 29.56 -27.29
C GLU A 210 41.06 30.10 -26.44
N LEU A 211 39.88 30.30 -27.02
CA LEU A 211 38.72 30.70 -26.24
C LEU A 211 38.25 29.52 -25.39
N ASP A 212 38.25 29.71 -24.07
CA ASP A 212 37.81 28.73 -23.07
C ASP A 212 36.28 28.57 -23.10
N LEU A 213 35.77 27.97 -24.19
CA LEU A 213 34.35 27.78 -24.43
C LEU A 213 33.77 26.75 -23.45
N PRO A 214 32.63 27.06 -22.80
CA PRO A 214 31.92 26.11 -21.95
C PRO A 214 31.19 25.00 -22.73
#